data_AF-E3ZTN8-F1
#
_entry.id   AF-E3ZTN8-F1
#
_cell.length_a   1.000
_cell.length_b   1.000
_cell.length_c   1.000
_cell.angle_alpha   90.00
_cell.angle_beta   90.00
_cell.angle_gamma   90.00
#
_symmetry.space_group_name_H-M   'P 1'
#
loop_
_entity.id
_entity.type
_entity.pdbx_description
1 polymer ?
#
loop_
_entity_poly.entity_id
_entity_poly.type
_entity_poly.pdbx_seq_one_letter_code
_entity_poly.pdbx_strand_id
1 'polypeptide(L)'
;MKKHLVTILILLFGGLVLSACRNDDEFLNTAPPKVDLKTEIPIILIHGSAGDTHSLDEIADHLTNDFASSKDELSMSISSNGKVSYQGELTKDAHRPIIKLGFDKNQASPDKWAEWLHIAVTDLKSRYGFTQMDGVGHSNGGLALTYFAENDSEDKTVPTLRKLIAIGSPFNDLNADDNAGTLDFQKLPAYTKQMTYFMDNKTKLNPNLEVLSIAGKISEEGESTDGIVPTNSSLASRLFVPKNAKVYMEDLQVGDSAVHQTLHETPESVEKVYWFLEKFHSDKSVTKLVSK
;
A
#
# COMPACT_ATOMS: atom_id res chain seq x y z
N MET A 1 15.06 -24.76 41.64
CA MET A 1 14.14 -25.05 40.51
C MET A 1 12.72 -24.59 40.88
N LYS A 2 12.33 -23.38 40.50
CA LYS A 2 10.92 -22.96 40.37
C LYS A 2 10.87 -21.96 39.21
N LYS A 3 10.09 -22.32 38.19
CA LYS A 3 9.86 -21.54 36.97
C LYS A 3 8.87 -20.42 37.33
N HIS A 4 9.18 -19.17 37.02
CA HIS A 4 8.20 -18.10 37.02
C HIS A 4 7.75 -17.85 35.59
N LEU A 5 6.51 -18.27 35.33
CA LEU A 5 5.75 -17.95 34.14
C LEU A 5 5.34 -16.48 34.26
N VAL A 6 5.86 -15.61 33.40
CA VAL A 6 5.42 -14.21 33.32
C VAL A 6 4.25 -14.18 32.34
N THR A 7 3.04 -14.04 32.88
CA THR A 7 1.83 -13.75 32.10
C THR A 7 1.81 -12.25 31.84
N ILE A 8 2.04 -11.84 30.59
CA ILE A 8 1.89 -10.44 30.16
C ILE A 8 0.40 -10.16 29.99
N LEU A 9 -0.12 -9.29 30.86
CA LEU A 9 -1.48 -8.79 30.83
C LEU A 9 -1.51 -7.62 29.82
N ILE A 10 -2.22 -7.80 28.70
CA ILE A 10 -2.45 -6.75 27.72
C ILE A 10 -3.44 -5.74 28.33
N LEU A 11 -2.96 -4.54 28.65
CA LEU A 11 -3.80 -3.43 29.07
C LEU A 11 -4.45 -2.80 27.82
N LEU A 12 -5.73 -3.12 27.62
CA LEU A 12 -6.66 -2.38 26.78
C LEU A 12 -6.82 -0.95 27.31
N PHE A 13 -6.11 0.01 26.73
CA PHE A 13 -6.49 1.41 26.86
C PHE A 13 -7.54 1.72 25.78
N GLY A 14 -8.80 1.73 26.22
CA GLY A 14 -9.90 2.30 25.46
C GLY A 14 -9.72 3.82 25.37
N GLY A 15 -9.20 4.29 24.24
CA GLY A 15 -9.30 5.68 23.83
C GLY A 15 -10.72 5.94 23.34
N LEU A 16 -11.44 6.79 24.07
CA LEU A 16 -12.72 7.35 23.66
C LEU A 16 -12.47 8.22 22.41
N VAL A 17 -12.69 7.69 21.21
CA VAL A 17 -12.73 8.51 20.00
C VAL A 17 -14.13 9.13 19.94
N LEU A 18 -14.18 10.45 20.05
CA LEU A 18 -15.37 11.22 19.71
C LEU A 18 -15.59 11.07 18.20
N SER A 19 -16.38 10.08 17.79
CA SER A 19 -16.91 10.02 16.43
C SER A 19 -17.76 11.26 16.19
N ALA A 20 -17.19 12.24 15.49
CA ALA A 20 -18.00 13.13 14.69
C ALA A 20 -18.76 12.24 13.70
N CYS A 21 -20.10 12.26 13.75
CA CYS A 21 -20.93 11.52 12.81
C CYS A 21 -20.69 12.08 11.40
N ARG A 22 -19.77 11.48 10.66
CA ARG A 22 -19.75 11.54 9.19
C ARG A 22 -21.00 10.74 8.76
N ASN A 23 -21.88 11.37 7.98
CA ASN A 23 -23.00 10.66 7.37
C ASN A 23 -22.40 9.80 6.26
N ASP A 24 -21.94 8.59 6.62
CA ASP A 24 -21.48 7.63 5.65
C ASP A 24 -22.72 7.06 4.96
N ASP A 25 -22.89 7.38 3.67
CA ASP A 25 -23.91 6.73 2.84
C ASP A 25 -23.70 5.20 2.92
N GLU A 26 -24.74 4.43 3.21
CA GLU A 26 -24.61 2.98 3.37
C GLU A 26 -24.05 2.33 2.08
N PHE A 27 -23.10 1.40 2.21
CA PHE A 27 -22.58 0.64 1.06
C PHE A 27 -23.74 0.00 0.29
N LEU A 28 -23.88 0.38 -0.97
CA LEU A 28 -24.93 -0.12 -1.82
C LEU A 28 -24.53 -1.50 -2.37
N ASN A 29 -25.49 -2.42 -2.31
CA ASN A 29 -25.39 -3.71 -3.00
C ASN A 29 -25.56 -3.59 -4.52
N THR A 30 -26.02 -2.44 -4.99
CA THR A 30 -26.15 -2.11 -6.43
C THR A 30 -24.93 -1.33 -6.87
N ALA A 31 -24.27 -1.79 -7.92
CA ALA A 31 -23.07 -1.14 -8.41
C ALA A 31 -23.39 0.21 -9.10
N PRO A 32 -22.48 1.21 -9.02
CA PRO A 32 -22.69 2.55 -9.56
C PRO A 32 -22.79 2.57 -11.10
N PRO A 33 -23.26 3.66 -11.73
CA PRO A 33 -23.36 3.74 -13.19
C PRO A 33 -22.05 3.44 -13.91
N LYS A 34 -22.14 2.84 -15.11
CA LYS A 34 -20.97 2.66 -16.00
C LYS A 34 -20.70 3.96 -16.74
N VAL A 35 -19.45 4.39 -16.76
CA VAL A 35 -18.95 5.54 -17.55
C VAL A 35 -17.62 5.16 -18.23
N ASP A 36 -17.29 5.74 -19.38
CA ASP A 36 -16.02 5.48 -20.08
C ASP A 36 -14.92 6.39 -19.50
N LEU A 37 -13.96 5.79 -18.80
CA LEU A 37 -12.80 6.46 -18.20
C LEU A 37 -11.49 5.79 -18.66
N LYS A 38 -11.46 5.20 -19.85
CA LYS A 38 -10.28 4.45 -20.35
C LYS A 38 -8.98 5.27 -20.46
N THR A 39 -9.10 6.60 -20.53
CA THR A 39 -7.98 7.55 -20.58
C THR A 39 -7.49 7.97 -19.20
N GLU A 40 -8.29 7.73 -18.15
CA GLU A 40 -7.91 8.00 -16.77
C GLU A 40 -7.12 6.84 -16.18
N ILE A 41 -6.30 7.17 -15.18
CA ILE A 41 -5.53 6.21 -14.39
C ILE A 41 -5.99 6.38 -12.95
N PRO A 42 -6.76 5.44 -12.37
CA PRO A 42 -7.19 5.53 -10.99
C PRO A 42 -6.02 5.33 -10.03
N ILE A 43 -6.17 5.85 -8.81
CA ILE A 43 -5.27 5.60 -7.68
C ILE A 43 -5.99 4.69 -6.70
N ILE A 44 -5.52 3.46 -6.54
CA ILE A 44 -6.07 2.50 -5.59
C ILE A 44 -5.39 2.69 -4.24
N LEU A 45 -6.15 2.97 -3.19
CA LEU A 45 -5.67 3.08 -1.82
C LEU A 45 -6.04 1.82 -1.05
N ILE A 46 -5.04 1.19 -0.41
CA ILE A 46 -5.22 -0.07 0.33
C ILE A 46 -4.67 0.07 1.76
N HIS A 47 -5.53 -0.20 2.73
CA HIS A 47 -5.23 -0.13 4.16
C HIS A 47 -4.23 -1.20 4.64
N GLY A 48 -3.70 -1.02 5.85
CA GLY A 48 -2.96 -2.05 6.60
C GLY A 48 -3.88 -3.01 7.35
N SER A 49 -3.34 -4.02 8.02
CA SER A 49 -4.15 -4.94 8.83
C SER A 49 -5.03 -4.21 9.86
N ALA A 50 -6.24 -4.71 10.08
CA ALA A 50 -7.31 -4.07 10.87
C ALA A 50 -7.94 -2.80 10.27
N GLY A 51 -7.41 -2.27 9.16
CA GLY A 51 -7.96 -1.10 8.50
C GLY A 51 -9.21 -1.39 7.65
N ASP A 52 -9.65 -0.35 6.94
CA ASP A 52 -10.82 -0.32 6.08
C ASP A 52 -10.69 0.76 4.98
N THR A 53 -11.79 1.11 4.32
CA THR A 53 -11.82 2.12 3.24
C THR A 53 -11.45 3.54 3.70
N HIS A 54 -11.42 3.83 4.99
CA HIS A 54 -11.10 5.16 5.53
C HIS A 54 -9.68 5.30 6.03
N SER A 55 -8.91 4.21 6.09
CA SER A 55 -7.56 4.24 6.68
C SER A 55 -6.58 5.12 5.90
N LEU A 56 -6.82 5.41 4.62
CA LEU A 56 -5.97 6.33 3.84
C LEU A 56 -6.73 7.62 3.47
N ASP A 57 -7.73 8.01 4.26
CA ASP A 57 -8.50 9.24 4.03
C ASP A 57 -7.60 10.48 4.02
N GLU A 58 -6.57 10.57 4.87
CA GLU A 58 -5.64 11.71 4.86
C GLU A 58 -4.96 11.90 3.49
N ILE A 59 -4.47 10.81 2.89
CA ILE A 59 -3.88 10.83 1.54
C ILE A 59 -4.95 11.22 0.51
N ALA A 60 -6.14 10.64 0.60
CA ALA A 60 -7.22 10.90 -0.35
C ALA A 60 -7.68 12.37 -0.31
N ASP A 61 -7.94 12.88 0.90
CA ASP A 61 -8.42 14.24 1.16
C ASP A 61 -7.38 15.26 0.71
N HIS A 62 -6.08 15.01 0.91
CA HIS A 62 -5.02 15.89 0.37
C HIS A 62 -4.96 15.86 -1.17
N LEU A 63 -5.08 14.69 -1.81
CA LEU A 63 -5.06 14.57 -3.26
C LEU A 63 -6.27 15.26 -3.93
N THR A 64 -7.45 15.23 -3.28
CA THR A 64 -8.68 15.82 -3.82
C THR A 64 -8.86 17.29 -3.46
N ASN A 65 -8.59 17.69 -2.22
CA ASN A 65 -8.95 19.02 -1.72
C ASN A 65 -7.76 19.99 -1.71
N ASP A 66 -6.58 19.52 -1.29
CA ASP A 66 -5.43 20.41 -1.06
C ASP A 66 -4.58 20.58 -2.32
N PHE A 67 -4.19 19.46 -2.93
CA PHE A 67 -3.44 19.44 -4.18
C PHE A 67 -4.34 19.59 -5.41
N ALA A 68 -5.63 19.28 -5.26
CA ALA A 68 -6.62 19.26 -6.34
C ALA A 68 -6.15 18.50 -7.59
N SER A 69 -5.40 17.41 -7.39
CA SER A 69 -4.90 16.55 -8.47
C SER A 69 -5.85 15.42 -8.83
N SER A 70 -6.78 15.09 -7.93
CA SER A 70 -7.77 14.04 -8.10
C SER A 70 -9.18 14.60 -7.98
N LYS A 71 -10.11 13.97 -8.70
CA LYS A 71 -11.53 14.28 -8.70
C LYS A 71 -12.33 12.99 -8.81
N ASP A 72 -13.36 12.92 -7.97
CA ASP A 72 -14.22 11.77 -7.69
C ASP A 72 -13.52 10.67 -6.88
N GLU A 73 -14.27 10.09 -5.96
CA GLU A 73 -13.84 8.98 -5.11
C GLU A 73 -14.88 7.86 -5.17
N LEU A 74 -14.40 6.62 -5.14
CA LEU A 74 -15.23 5.43 -5.04
C LEU A 74 -14.66 4.52 -3.97
N SER A 75 -15.44 4.25 -2.93
CA SER A 75 -15.11 3.24 -1.93
C SER A 75 -15.62 1.87 -2.39
N MET A 76 -14.77 0.85 -2.30
CA MET A 76 -15.09 -0.53 -2.62
C MET A 76 -14.74 -1.41 -1.42
N SER A 77 -15.65 -2.29 -0.98
CA SER A 77 -15.31 -3.37 -0.04
C SER A 77 -15.46 -4.74 -0.70
N ILE A 78 -14.55 -5.66 -0.38
CA ILE A 78 -14.58 -7.04 -0.86
C ILE A 78 -14.73 -8.02 0.29
N SER A 79 -15.80 -8.81 0.20
CA SER A 79 -16.07 -9.89 1.12
C SER A 79 -15.23 -11.14 0.81
N SER A 80 -15.13 -12.07 1.77
CA SER A 80 -14.29 -13.26 1.63
C SER A 80 -14.69 -14.20 0.47
N ASN A 81 -15.91 -14.09 -0.05
CA ASN A 81 -16.38 -14.86 -1.21
C ASN A 81 -16.20 -14.13 -2.55
N GLY A 82 -15.58 -12.93 -2.55
CA GLY A 82 -15.33 -12.14 -3.74
C GLY A 82 -16.47 -11.20 -4.14
N LYS A 83 -17.54 -11.08 -3.35
CA LYS A 83 -18.59 -10.07 -3.60
C LYS A 83 -18.04 -8.67 -3.30
N VAL A 84 -18.22 -7.77 -4.26
CA VAL A 84 -17.85 -6.34 -4.20
C VAL A 84 -19.06 -5.49 -3.82
N SER A 85 -18.88 -4.55 -2.90
CA SER A 85 -19.87 -3.52 -2.52
C SER A 85 -19.28 -2.13 -2.73
N TYR A 86 -20.13 -1.12 -2.99
CA TYR A 86 -19.69 0.21 -3.42
C TYR A 86 -20.31 1.32 -2.57
N GLN A 87 -19.57 2.42 -2.41
CA GLN A 87 -20.08 3.69 -1.86
C GLN A 87 -19.47 4.83 -2.68
N GLY A 88 -20.31 5.74 -3.15
CA GLY A 88 -19.93 6.78 -4.13
C GLY A 88 -20.04 6.32 -5.59
N GLU A 89 -19.65 7.19 -6.51
CA GLU A 89 -19.66 6.94 -7.95
C GLU A 89 -18.57 7.74 -8.67
N LEU A 90 -18.13 7.25 -9.82
CA LEU A 90 -17.25 8.01 -10.72
C LEU A 90 -18.08 8.60 -11.84
N THR A 91 -17.92 9.90 -12.07
CA THR A 91 -18.60 10.59 -13.16
C THR A 91 -17.77 10.51 -14.44
N LYS A 92 -18.37 10.89 -15.58
CA LYS A 92 -17.65 11.04 -16.86
C LYS A 92 -16.54 12.11 -16.83
N ASP A 93 -16.60 13.01 -15.84
CA ASP A 93 -15.66 14.12 -15.67
C ASP A 93 -14.69 13.84 -14.50
N ALA A 94 -14.59 12.58 -14.07
CA ALA A 94 -13.61 12.11 -13.10
C ALA A 94 -12.18 12.33 -13.64
N HIS A 95 -11.25 12.65 -12.76
CA HIS A 95 -9.85 12.85 -13.12
C HIS A 95 -8.97 12.25 -12.04
N ARG A 96 -8.03 11.37 -12.41
CA ARG A 96 -7.19 10.62 -11.45
C ARG A 96 -8.04 10.09 -10.27
N PRO A 97 -9.16 9.40 -10.55
CA PRO A 97 -10.14 9.06 -9.52
C PRO A 97 -9.52 8.17 -8.44
N ILE A 98 -9.90 8.42 -7.19
CA ILE A 98 -9.40 7.66 -6.06
C ILE A 98 -10.33 6.48 -5.79
N ILE A 99 -9.77 5.28 -5.68
CA ILE A 99 -10.51 4.08 -5.28
C ILE A 99 -10.04 3.66 -3.90
N LYS A 100 -10.89 3.81 -2.90
CA LYS A 100 -10.63 3.39 -1.52
C LYS A 100 -11.04 1.93 -1.37
N LEU A 101 -10.07 1.01 -1.36
CA LEU A 101 -10.34 -0.43 -1.35
C LEU A 101 -10.17 -1.03 0.06
N GLY A 102 -11.25 -1.62 0.56
CA GLY A 102 -11.31 -2.36 1.81
C GLY A 102 -11.54 -3.85 1.63
N PHE A 103 -11.07 -4.65 2.60
CA PHE A 103 -11.33 -6.09 2.66
C PHE A 103 -12.10 -6.43 3.93
N ASP A 104 -13.27 -7.08 3.84
CA ASP A 104 -14.05 -7.48 5.02
C ASP A 104 -13.25 -8.41 5.95
N LYS A 105 -12.30 -9.17 5.38
CA LYS A 105 -11.29 -9.93 6.12
C LYS A 105 -9.99 -9.14 6.17
N ASN A 106 -10.03 -8.01 6.87
CA ASN A 106 -8.91 -7.08 7.05
C ASN A 106 -7.74 -7.61 7.91
N GLN A 107 -7.68 -8.91 8.16
CA GLN A 107 -6.56 -9.61 8.81
C GLN A 107 -6.09 -10.83 8.01
N ALA A 108 -6.63 -11.03 6.79
CA ALA A 108 -6.16 -12.08 5.91
C ALA A 108 -4.72 -11.76 5.42
N SER A 109 -4.06 -12.78 4.87
CA SER A 109 -2.70 -12.63 4.37
C SER A 109 -2.67 -11.76 3.10
N PRO A 110 -1.56 -11.03 2.84
CA PRO A 110 -1.47 -10.12 1.70
C PRO A 110 -1.60 -10.77 0.32
N ASP A 111 -1.17 -12.04 0.17
CA ASP A 111 -1.39 -12.83 -1.04
C ASP A 111 -2.88 -13.05 -1.30
N LYS A 112 -3.67 -13.29 -0.23
CA LYS A 112 -5.13 -13.39 -0.35
C LYS A 112 -5.77 -12.04 -0.69
N TRP A 113 -5.24 -10.95 -0.15
CA TRP A 113 -5.66 -9.60 -0.54
C TRP A 113 -5.34 -9.30 -2.00
N ALA A 114 -4.24 -9.81 -2.55
CA ALA A 114 -3.92 -9.67 -3.96
C ALA A 114 -4.96 -10.39 -4.86
N GLU A 115 -5.42 -11.58 -4.47
CA GLU A 115 -6.52 -12.27 -5.18
C GLU A 115 -7.82 -11.45 -5.14
N TRP A 116 -8.15 -10.82 -4.01
CA TRP A 116 -9.31 -9.95 -3.91
C TRP A 116 -9.13 -8.64 -4.67
N LEU A 117 -7.92 -8.07 -4.67
CA LEU A 117 -7.58 -6.90 -5.47
C LEU A 117 -7.78 -7.21 -6.96
N HIS A 118 -7.32 -8.37 -7.45
CA HIS A 118 -7.57 -8.83 -8.81
C HIS A 118 -9.06 -8.80 -9.17
N ILE A 119 -9.93 -9.31 -8.29
CA ILE A 119 -11.39 -9.26 -8.48
C ILE A 119 -11.89 -7.81 -8.54
N ALA A 120 -11.43 -6.95 -7.62
CA ALA A 120 -11.79 -5.53 -7.57
C ALA A 120 -11.48 -4.82 -8.90
N VAL A 121 -10.23 -4.95 -9.35
CA VAL A 121 -9.73 -4.20 -10.50
C VAL A 121 -10.23 -4.78 -11.81
N THR A 122 -10.62 -6.06 -11.83
CA THR A 122 -11.38 -6.66 -12.94
C THR A 122 -12.76 -6.01 -13.08
N ASP A 123 -13.51 -5.81 -11.98
CA ASP A 123 -14.79 -5.08 -12.04
C ASP A 123 -14.58 -3.65 -12.50
N LEU A 124 -13.60 -2.94 -11.91
CA LEU A 124 -13.27 -1.57 -12.29
C LEU A 124 -12.95 -1.45 -13.78
N LYS A 125 -12.15 -2.37 -14.33
CA LYS A 125 -11.84 -2.38 -15.78
C LYS A 125 -13.09 -2.66 -16.61
N SER A 126 -13.93 -3.59 -16.21
CA SER A 126 -15.20 -3.90 -16.90
C SER A 126 -16.20 -2.73 -16.86
N ARG A 127 -16.16 -1.94 -15.80
CA ARG A 127 -17.08 -0.83 -15.54
C ARG A 127 -16.63 0.48 -16.20
N TYR A 128 -15.35 0.78 -16.10
CA TYR A 128 -14.77 2.09 -16.43
C TYR A 128 -13.75 2.06 -17.57
N GLY A 129 -13.32 0.88 -18.01
CA GLY A 129 -12.38 0.73 -19.11
C GLY A 129 -10.93 1.06 -18.76
N PHE A 130 -10.59 1.22 -17.47
CA PHE A 130 -9.23 1.52 -17.03
C PHE A 130 -8.21 0.53 -17.60
N THR A 131 -7.14 1.07 -18.18
CA THR A 131 -6.08 0.26 -18.81
C THR A 131 -4.82 0.19 -17.94
N GLN A 132 -4.61 1.19 -17.08
CA GLN A 132 -3.56 1.24 -16.08
C GLN A 132 -4.16 1.66 -14.74
N MET A 133 -3.41 1.47 -13.66
CA MET A 133 -3.73 2.00 -12.33
C MET A 133 -2.44 2.33 -11.58
N ASP A 134 -2.52 3.21 -10.59
CA ASP A 134 -1.50 3.31 -9.54
C ASP A 134 -2.05 2.73 -8.23
N GLY A 135 -1.14 2.35 -7.33
CA GLY A 135 -1.50 1.83 -6.02
C GLY A 135 -0.69 2.46 -4.90
N VAL A 136 -1.36 2.80 -3.80
CA VAL A 136 -0.75 3.18 -2.52
C VAL A 136 -1.24 2.19 -1.46
N GLY A 137 -0.31 1.55 -0.78
CA GLY A 137 -0.63 0.55 0.22
C GLY A 137 0.12 0.79 1.52
N HIS A 138 -0.61 0.88 2.63
CA HIS A 138 -0.02 0.91 3.97
C HIS A 138 0.18 -0.51 4.49
N SER A 139 1.34 -0.80 5.08
CA SER A 139 1.66 -2.08 5.71
C SER A 139 1.33 -3.27 4.78
N ASN A 140 0.42 -4.17 5.17
CA ASN A 140 -0.06 -5.28 4.34
C ASN A 140 -0.67 -4.86 2.98
N GLY A 141 -1.22 -3.65 2.85
CA GLY A 141 -1.73 -3.15 1.57
C GLY A 141 -0.65 -3.01 0.52
N GLY A 142 0.56 -2.57 0.90
CA GLY A 142 1.69 -2.48 -0.03
C GLY A 142 2.24 -3.87 -0.41
N LEU A 143 2.15 -4.85 0.49
CA LEU A 143 2.45 -6.25 0.17
C LEU A 143 1.43 -6.83 -0.81
N ALA A 144 0.14 -6.56 -0.63
CA ALA A 144 -0.91 -6.99 -1.55
C ALA A 144 -0.71 -6.42 -2.96
N LEU A 145 -0.36 -5.13 -3.08
CA LEU A 145 0.00 -4.52 -4.36
C LEU A 145 1.24 -5.18 -4.99
N THR A 146 2.20 -5.61 -4.17
CA THR A 146 3.43 -6.26 -4.66
C THR A 146 3.14 -7.67 -5.17
N TYR A 147 2.34 -8.45 -4.45
CA TYR A 147 1.84 -9.75 -4.93
C TYR A 147 1.07 -9.59 -6.24
N PHE A 148 0.18 -8.60 -6.34
CA PHE A 148 -0.52 -8.30 -7.59
C PHE A 148 0.45 -7.93 -8.72
N ALA A 149 1.47 -7.10 -8.44
CA ALA A 149 2.46 -6.70 -9.44
C ALA A 149 3.25 -7.89 -10.02
N GLU A 150 3.46 -8.95 -9.26
CA GLU A 150 4.16 -10.17 -9.71
C GLU A 150 3.23 -11.22 -10.33
N ASN A 151 1.96 -11.28 -9.91
CA ASN A 151 1.00 -12.28 -10.38
C ASN A 151 0.24 -11.87 -11.63
N ASP A 152 -0.05 -10.58 -11.77
CA ASP A 152 -1.06 -10.09 -12.72
C ASP A 152 -0.48 -9.17 -13.81
N SER A 153 0.85 -9.02 -13.89
CA SER A 153 1.50 -8.06 -14.81
C SER A 153 1.21 -8.29 -16.31
N GLU A 154 0.97 -9.54 -16.70
CA GLU A 154 0.62 -9.95 -18.06
C GLU A 154 -0.89 -10.18 -18.27
N ASP A 155 -1.69 -10.08 -17.21
CA ASP A 155 -3.12 -10.33 -17.28
C ASP A 155 -3.86 -9.13 -17.89
N LYS A 156 -4.50 -9.36 -19.04
CA LYS A 156 -5.23 -8.34 -19.80
C LYS A 156 -6.64 -8.08 -19.25
N THR A 157 -7.13 -8.89 -18.33
CA THR A 157 -8.44 -8.72 -17.69
C THR A 157 -8.43 -7.66 -16.59
N VAL A 158 -7.24 -7.26 -16.13
CA VAL A 158 -7.02 -6.21 -15.12
C VAL A 158 -6.28 -4.99 -15.72
N PRO A 159 -6.32 -3.81 -15.08
CA PRO A 159 -5.45 -2.68 -15.42
C PRO A 159 -3.99 -2.98 -15.04
N THR A 160 -3.04 -2.54 -15.85
CA THR A 160 -1.62 -2.68 -15.53
C THR A 160 -1.22 -1.74 -14.40
N LEU A 161 -0.60 -2.27 -13.34
CA LEU A 161 -0.03 -1.43 -12.27
C LEU A 161 1.16 -0.62 -12.80
N ARG A 162 1.05 0.71 -12.75
CA ARG A 162 2.03 1.68 -13.27
C ARG A 162 2.95 2.19 -12.17
N LYS A 163 2.39 2.72 -11.07
CA LYS A 163 3.14 3.15 -9.88
C LYS A 163 2.65 2.37 -8.65
N LEU A 164 3.58 1.94 -7.82
CA LEU A 164 3.34 1.26 -6.54
C LEU A 164 4.05 2.04 -5.43
N ILE A 165 3.30 2.52 -4.44
CA ILE A 165 3.84 3.12 -3.23
C ILE A 165 3.52 2.22 -2.04
N ALA A 166 4.55 1.69 -1.39
CA ALA A 166 4.45 0.84 -0.22
C ALA A 166 4.92 1.61 1.02
N ILE A 167 4.02 1.82 2.00
CA ILE A 167 4.29 2.61 3.20
C ILE A 167 4.38 1.67 4.40
N GLY A 168 5.58 1.45 4.93
CA GLY A 168 5.82 0.58 6.09
C GLY A 168 5.53 -0.91 5.83
N SER A 169 5.56 -1.37 4.57
CA SER A 169 5.22 -2.76 4.22
C SER A 169 6.28 -3.77 4.65
N PRO A 170 5.99 -4.77 5.49
CA PRO A 170 6.99 -5.70 6.02
C PRO A 170 7.35 -6.80 5.01
N PHE A 171 8.14 -6.48 3.97
CA PHE A 171 8.46 -7.42 2.88
C PHE A 171 9.14 -8.71 3.39
N ASN A 172 9.95 -8.61 4.46
CA ASN A 172 10.61 -9.74 5.12
C ASN A 172 10.08 -9.94 6.56
N ASP A 173 8.78 -9.74 6.75
CA ASP A 173 8.05 -9.88 8.01
C ASP A 173 8.63 -9.03 9.16
N LEU A 174 8.28 -9.38 10.40
CA LEU A 174 8.47 -8.53 11.59
C LEU A 174 9.64 -8.94 12.48
N ASN A 175 10.29 -10.08 12.20
CA ASN A 175 11.36 -10.58 13.05
C ASN A 175 12.60 -9.67 12.93
N ALA A 176 13.01 -9.07 14.05
CA ALA A 176 14.15 -8.15 14.08
C ALA A 176 15.48 -8.85 13.72
N ASP A 177 15.69 -10.10 14.14
CA ASP A 177 16.91 -10.85 13.83
C ASP A 177 17.02 -11.15 12.35
N ASP A 178 15.90 -11.49 11.70
CA ASP A 178 15.84 -11.75 10.25
C ASP A 178 16.13 -10.49 9.43
N ASN A 179 15.98 -9.31 10.03
CA ASN A 179 16.11 -7.99 9.41
C ASN A 179 17.27 -7.14 9.98
N ALA A 180 18.08 -7.72 10.85
CA ALA A 180 19.17 -7.01 11.52
C ALA A 180 20.23 -6.53 10.53
N GLY A 181 20.90 -5.42 10.87
CA GLY A 181 21.97 -4.84 10.07
C GLY A 181 21.78 -3.35 9.82
N THR A 182 22.67 -2.79 9.00
CA THR A 182 22.71 -1.37 8.65
C THR A 182 21.80 -1.05 7.46
N LEU A 183 21.41 0.21 7.29
CA LEU A 183 20.51 0.66 6.21
C LEU A 183 21.10 0.53 4.79
N ASP A 184 22.41 0.29 4.66
CA ASP A 184 23.09 0.01 3.39
C ASP A 184 23.13 -1.48 3.01
N PHE A 185 22.31 -2.31 3.66
CA PHE A 185 22.24 -3.76 3.44
C PHE A 185 22.08 -4.13 1.95
N GLN A 186 22.80 -5.18 1.57
CA GLN A 186 22.73 -5.81 0.24
C GLN A 186 22.14 -7.23 0.31
N LYS A 187 21.88 -7.72 1.53
CA LYS A 187 21.24 -8.98 1.87
C LYS A 187 20.67 -8.86 3.29
N LEU A 188 19.68 -9.68 3.62
CA LEU A 188 19.16 -9.80 4.98
C LEU A 188 19.79 -11.02 5.68
N PRO A 189 19.86 -11.03 7.02
CA PRO A 189 20.32 -12.19 7.80
C PRO A 189 19.58 -13.48 7.45
N ALA A 190 18.25 -13.41 7.29
CA ALA A 190 17.41 -14.51 6.85
C ALA A 190 16.27 -14.00 5.96
N TYR A 191 15.81 -14.88 5.06
CA TYR A 191 14.68 -14.59 4.20
C TYR A 191 13.46 -15.39 4.65
N THR A 192 12.34 -14.72 4.85
CA THR A 192 11.07 -15.38 5.12
C THR A 192 10.49 -15.96 3.83
N LYS A 193 9.44 -16.79 3.95
CA LYS A 193 8.76 -17.37 2.78
C LYS A 193 8.21 -16.30 1.83
N GLN A 194 7.68 -15.22 2.39
CA GLN A 194 7.17 -14.08 1.62
C GLN A 194 8.30 -13.40 0.85
N MET A 195 9.44 -13.13 1.51
CA MET A 195 10.57 -12.51 0.85
C MET A 195 11.19 -13.42 -0.23
N THR A 196 11.28 -14.74 0.03
CA THR A 196 11.68 -15.72 -0.98
C THR A 196 10.75 -15.70 -2.18
N TYR A 197 9.43 -15.64 -1.97
CA TYR A 197 8.47 -15.55 -3.05
C TYR A 197 8.72 -14.33 -3.94
N PHE A 198 8.89 -13.13 -3.37
CA PHE A 198 9.16 -11.92 -4.16
C PHE A 198 10.49 -12.02 -4.92
N MET A 199 11.54 -12.56 -4.28
CA MET A 199 12.82 -12.75 -4.96
C MET A 199 12.77 -13.75 -6.13
N ASP A 200 11.95 -14.80 -5.99
CA ASP A 200 11.78 -15.84 -7.01
C ASP A 200 10.90 -15.38 -8.18
N ASN A 201 9.96 -14.47 -7.94
CA ASN A 201 9.01 -13.98 -8.94
C ASN A 201 9.37 -12.62 -9.54
N LYS A 202 10.42 -11.94 -9.05
CA LYS A 202 10.82 -10.59 -9.50
C LYS A 202 10.89 -10.36 -11.00
N THR A 203 11.22 -11.37 -11.82
CA THR A 203 11.28 -11.23 -13.28
C THR A 203 9.89 -11.09 -13.93
N LYS A 204 8.82 -11.33 -13.18
CA LYS A 204 7.43 -11.13 -13.61
C LYS A 204 6.98 -9.69 -13.42
N LEU A 205 7.70 -8.86 -12.68
CA LEU A 205 7.37 -7.44 -12.56
C LEU A 205 7.31 -6.79 -13.93
N ASN A 206 6.33 -5.92 -14.13
CA ASN A 206 6.26 -5.15 -15.36
C ASN A 206 7.53 -4.27 -15.47
N PRO A 207 8.28 -4.31 -16.60
CA PRO A 207 9.52 -3.56 -16.74
C PRO A 207 9.31 -2.04 -16.71
N ASN A 208 8.08 -1.56 -16.89
CA ASN A 208 7.71 -0.15 -16.79
C ASN A 208 7.21 0.27 -15.40
N LEU A 209 7.10 -0.67 -14.45
CA LEU A 209 6.65 -0.39 -13.08
C LEU A 209 7.56 0.64 -12.41
N GLU A 210 6.97 1.52 -11.62
CA GLU A 210 7.68 2.48 -10.79
C GLU A 210 7.31 2.24 -9.32
N VAL A 211 8.31 1.99 -8.47
CA VAL A 211 8.11 1.63 -7.08
C VAL A 211 8.74 2.67 -6.15
N LEU A 212 7.99 3.09 -5.14
CA LEU A 212 8.46 3.84 -4.00
C LEU A 212 8.20 3.02 -2.72
N SER A 213 9.24 2.83 -1.91
CA SER A 213 9.13 2.25 -0.57
C SER A 213 9.40 3.33 0.47
N ILE A 214 8.39 3.64 1.27
CA ILE A 214 8.47 4.57 2.41
C ILE A 214 8.62 3.72 3.68
N ALA A 215 9.63 4.01 4.48
CA ALA A 215 9.89 3.32 5.74
C ALA A 215 10.00 4.31 6.91
N GLY A 216 9.60 3.86 8.09
CA GLY A 216 9.73 4.61 9.34
C GLY A 216 10.92 4.13 10.18
N LYS A 217 11.43 5.05 11.00
CA LYS A 217 12.38 4.79 12.08
C LYS A 217 12.10 5.76 13.22
N ILE A 218 11.54 5.27 14.33
CA ILE A 218 11.04 6.15 15.41
C ILE A 218 12.14 6.92 16.16
N SER A 219 13.40 6.50 16.05
CA SER A 219 14.53 7.14 16.73
C SER A 219 15.79 7.11 15.86
N GLU A 220 16.63 8.13 15.98
CA GLU A 220 17.97 8.15 15.37
C GLU A 220 18.87 7.08 15.98
N GLU A 221 18.75 6.84 17.28
CA GLU A 221 19.50 5.85 18.04
C GLU A 221 18.67 4.59 18.32
N GLY A 222 19.32 3.45 18.52
CA GLY A 222 18.65 2.20 18.88
C GLY A 222 18.20 1.37 17.68
N GLU A 223 17.18 0.54 17.88
CA GLU A 223 16.67 -0.38 16.87
C GLU A 223 16.07 0.38 15.68
N SER A 224 16.39 -0.05 14.46
CA SER A 224 15.81 0.55 13.25
C SER A 224 14.43 -0.05 12.99
N THR A 225 13.39 0.60 13.50
CA THR A 225 12.00 0.14 13.42
C THR A 225 11.03 1.33 13.46
N ASP A 226 9.86 1.17 12.83
CA ASP A 226 8.72 2.08 12.99
C ASP A 226 7.88 1.77 14.25
N GLY A 227 8.38 0.89 15.13
CA GLY A 227 7.71 0.40 16.32
C GLY A 227 7.00 -0.95 16.12
N ILE A 228 6.78 -1.39 14.88
CA ILE A 228 6.20 -2.70 14.54
C ILE A 228 7.07 -3.43 13.51
N VAL A 229 7.46 -2.75 12.45
CA VAL A 229 8.20 -3.29 11.32
C VAL A 229 9.65 -2.81 11.38
N PRO A 230 10.63 -3.74 11.34
CA PRO A 230 12.03 -3.36 11.16
C PRO A 230 12.21 -2.56 9.86
N THR A 231 12.90 -1.42 9.90
CA THR A 231 13.08 -0.53 8.74
C THR A 231 13.67 -1.28 7.53
N ASN A 232 14.60 -2.21 7.76
CA ASN A 232 15.19 -3.04 6.70
C ASN A 232 14.16 -3.98 6.04
N SER A 233 13.15 -4.45 6.79
CA SER A 233 12.02 -5.21 6.24
C SER A 233 11.19 -4.33 5.31
N SER A 234 10.89 -3.09 5.72
CA SER A 234 10.17 -2.10 4.89
C SER A 234 10.90 -1.73 3.60
N LEU A 235 12.23 -1.79 3.61
CA LEU A 235 13.08 -1.48 2.46
C LEU A 235 13.56 -2.73 1.71
N ALA A 236 13.14 -3.95 2.10
CA ALA A 236 13.65 -5.17 1.49
C ALA A 236 13.23 -5.34 0.01
N SER A 237 12.26 -4.56 -0.47
CA SER A 237 11.98 -4.38 -1.90
C SER A 237 13.22 -4.05 -2.74
N ARG A 238 14.25 -3.45 -2.12
CA ARG A 238 15.58 -3.22 -2.70
C ARG A 238 16.21 -4.47 -3.30
N LEU A 239 15.92 -5.64 -2.75
CA LEU A 239 16.59 -6.89 -3.15
C LEU A 239 15.95 -7.54 -4.38
N PHE A 240 14.75 -7.12 -4.78
CA PHE A 240 14.05 -7.72 -5.91
C PHE A 240 13.51 -6.72 -6.95
N VAL A 241 13.22 -5.47 -6.59
CA VAL A 241 12.67 -4.49 -7.54
C VAL A 241 13.72 -3.89 -8.51
N PRO A 242 14.91 -3.45 -8.05
CA PRO A 242 15.91 -2.88 -8.97
C PRO A 242 16.28 -3.84 -10.10
N LYS A 243 16.40 -3.30 -11.32
CA LYS A 243 16.62 -4.01 -12.60
C LYS A 243 15.42 -4.82 -13.13
N ASN A 244 14.35 -5.00 -12.35
CA ASN A 244 13.12 -5.65 -12.79
C ASN A 244 11.96 -4.66 -12.98
N ALA A 245 12.07 -3.46 -12.40
CA ALA A 245 11.17 -2.33 -12.61
C ALA A 245 11.93 -1.13 -13.19
N LYS A 246 11.20 -0.18 -13.80
CA LYS A 246 11.79 1.04 -14.37
C LYS A 246 12.34 1.93 -13.27
N VAL A 247 11.59 2.12 -12.20
CA VAL A 247 11.99 3.00 -11.09
C VAL A 247 11.89 2.25 -9.77
N TYR A 248 12.91 2.41 -8.95
CA TYR A 248 12.90 2.06 -7.54
C TYR A 248 13.43 3.22 -6.70
N MET A 249 12.65 3.66 -5.73
CA MET A 249 13.03 4.71 -4.81
C MET A 249 12.71 4.31 -3.39
N GLU A 250 13.56 4.74 -2.48
CA GLU A 250 13.35 4.63 -1.04
C GLU A 250 13.18 6.02 -0.42
N ASP A 251 12.36 6.07 0.61
CA ASP A 251 12.16 7.23 1.48
C ASP A 251 12.17 6.74 2.94
N LEU A 252 13.02 7.34 3.77
CA LEU A 252 13.13 7.00 5.19
C LEU A 252 12.76 8.21 6.02
N GLN A 253 11.71 8.07 6.83
CA GLN A 253 11.27 9.07 7.78
C GLN A 253 11.79 8.70 9.17
N VAL A 254 12.44 9.65 9.84
CA VAL A 254 13.08 9.42 11.15
C VAL A 254 12.49 10.38 12.18
N GLY A 255 12.08 9.83 13.32
CA GLY A 255 11.57 10.58 14.46
C GLY A 255 10.27 10.01 15.02
N ASP A 256 9.82 10.57 16.15
CA ASP A 256 8.69 10.03 16.93
C ASP A 256 7.37 9.94 16.15
N SER A 257 7.21 10.71 15.07
CA SER A 257 6.04 10.67 14.19
C SER A 257 6.06 9.52 13.18
N ALA A 258 7.22 8.90 12.93
CA ALA A 258 7.40 7.81 11.97
C ALA A 258 6.99 6.44 12.55
N VAL A 259 5.90 6.41 13.31
CA VAL A 259 5.34 5.20 13.93
C VAL A 259 4.45 4.45 12.94
N HIS A 260 4.46 3.12 12.99
CA HIS A 260 3.80 2.24 12.02
C HIS A 260 2.35 2.62 11.74
N GLN A 261 1.58 2.89 12.80
CA GLN A 261 0.14 3.05 12.78
C GLN A 261 -0.29 4.26 11.95
N THR A 262 0.50 5.34 11.95
CA THR A 262 0.14 6.62 11.32
C THR A 262 1.19 7.06 10.30
N LEU A 263 2.11 6.17 9.89
CA LEU A 263 3.15 6.49 8.91
C LEU A 263 2.54 6.98 7.58
N HIS A 264 1.37 6.49 7.19
CA HIS A 264 0.65 6.90 5.99
C HIS A 264 -0.07 8.27 6.13
N GLU A 265 -0.16 8.80 7.34
CA GLU A 265 -0.79 10.11 7.65
C GLU A 265 0.26 11.21 7.88
N THR A 266 1.56 10.88 7.89
CA THR A 266 2.59 11.91 8.09
C THR A 266 2.58 12.90 6.93
N PRO A 267 2.79 14.21 7.18
CA PRO A 267 2.92 15.19 6.10
C PRO A 267 3.99 14.81 5.07
N GLU A 268 5.08 14.18 5.54
CA GLU A 268 6.17 13.67 4.69
C GLU A 268 5.69 12.56 3.77
N SER A 269 4.91 11.59 4.26
CA SER A 269 4.32 10.53 3.43
C SER A 269 3.33 11.08 2.42
N VAL A 270 2.43 11.98 2.84
CA VAL A 270 1.42 12.60 1.96
C VAL A 270 2.10 13.36 0.82
N GLU A 271 3.07 14.22 1.13
CA GLU A 271 3.83 14.98 0.13
C GLU A 271 4.63 14.05 -0.80
N LYS A 272 5.24 12.99 -0.25
CA LYS A 272 6.02 12.06 -1.06
C LYS A 272 5.14 11.22 -1.99
N VAL A 273 3.97 10.80 -1.52
CA VAL A 273 2.96 10.09 -2.31
C VAL A 273 2.50 10.99 -3.46
N TYR A 274 2.10 12.23 -3.17
CA TYR A 274 1.70 13.20 -4.18
C TYR A 274 2.81 13.42 -5.22
N TRP A 275 4.03 13.69 -4.76
CA TRP A 275 5.16 13.89 -5.65
C TRP A 275 5.39 12.69 -6.56
N PHE A 276 5.37 11.46 -6.03
CA PHE A 276 5.65 10.27 -6.82
C PHE A 276 4.53 9.96 -7.83
N LEU A 277 3.27 10.20 -7.46
CA LEU A 277 2.12 9.99 -8.34
C LEU A 277 2.03 11.04 -9.45
N GLU A 278 2.17 12.32 -9.11
CA GLU A 278 1.74 13.44 -9.95
C GLU A 278 2.87 14.31 -10.50
N LYS A 279 4.06 14.29 -9.88
CA LYS A 279 5.20 15.14 -10.30
C LYS A 279 6.37 14.36 -10.85
N PHE A 280 6.60 13.15 -10.34
CA PHE A 280 7.72 12.33 -10.75
C PHE A 280 7.45 11.66 -12.10
N HIS A 281 8.29 12.01 -13.08
CA HIS A 281 8.35 11.38 -14.39
C HIS A 281 9.80 11.08 -14.74
N SER A 282 10.04 9.90 -15.31
CA SER A 282 11.34 9.57 -15.89
C SER A 282 11.20 8.62 -17.09
N ASP A 283 11.91 8.98 -18.15
CA ASP A 283 12.09 8.14 -19.34
C ASP A 283 13.24 7.13 -19.16
N LYS A 284 14.04 7.30 -18.10
CA LYS A 284 15.19 6.44 -17.79
C LYS A 284 14.90 5.58 -16.58
N SER A 285 15.59 4.45 -16.48
CA SER A 285 15.57 3.68 -15.25
C SER A 285 16.22 4.47 -14.11
N VAL A 286 15.60 4.46 -12.94
CA VAL A 286 16.09 5.17 -11.75
C VAL A 286 16.13 4.22 -10.57
N THR A 287 17.23 4.26 -9.81
CA THR A 287 17.35 3.58 -8.52
C THR A 287 17.91 4.56 -7.52
N LYS A 288 17.14 4.89 -6.48
CA LYS A 288 17.55 5.78 -5.39
C LYS A 288 17.34 5.06 -4.07
N LEU A 289 18.43 4.86 -3.33
CA LEU A 289 18.42 4.18 -2.02
C LEU A 289 18.63 5.23 -0.93
N VAL A 290 18.06 5.05 0.26
CA VAL A 290 18.25 6.02 1.37
C VAL A 290 19.69 6.06 1.88
N SER A 291 20.45 4.98 1.68
CA SER A 291 21.83 4.87 2.14
C SER A 291 22.87 5.36 1.13
N LYS A 292 22.47 5.91 -0.02
CA LYS A 292 23.37 6.33 -1.10
C LYS A 292 22.95 7.63 -1.78
#